data_AF-A0A4P5WZ26-F1
#
_entry.id   AF-A0A4P5WZ26-F1
#
_cell.length_a   1.000
_cell.length_b   1.000
_cell.length_c   1.000
_cell.angle_alpha   90.00
_cell.angle_beta   90.00
_cell.angle_gamma   90.00
#
_symmetry.space_group_name_H-M   'P 1'
#
loop_
_entity.id
_entity.type
_entity.pdbx_description
1 polymer ?
#
loop_
_entity_poly.entity_id
_entity_poly.type
_entity_poly.pdbx_seq_one_letter_code
_entity_poly.pdbx_strand_id
1 'polypeptide(L)'
;MPLLGESAEADRLADLLLARHLLPSKAAADAQHVALAATAGVDYLLTWNCKHIANADLLPPLYETLRAEGFPPPLIVTPEEFSDAG
;
A
#
# COMPACT_ATOMS: atom_id res chain seq x y z
N MET A 1 -13.00 -6.15 8.53
CA MET A 1 -11.71 -5.46 8.38
C MET A 1 -11.14 -5.25 9.77
N PRO A 2 -9.95 -5.78 10.11
CA PRO A 2 -9.35 -5.49 11.41
C PRO A 2 -8.92 -4.01 11.44
N LEU A 3 -9.29 -3.29 12.50
CA LEU A 3 -8.84 -1.92 12.74
C LEU A 3 -7.42 -1.97 13.30
N LEU A 4 -6.41 -1.83 12.44
CA LEU A 4 -5.07 -1.46 12.87
C LEU A 4 -5.16 -0.01 13.36
N GLY A 5 -4.79 0.23 14.62
CA GLY A 5 -5.00 1.50 15.31
C GLY A 5 -4.40 2.69 14.57
N GLU A 6 -5.02 3.86 14.77
CA GLU A 6 -4.57 5.14 14.21
C GLU A 6 -3.06 5.33 14.44
N SER A 7 -2.29 5.35 13.35
CA SER A 7 -0.84 5.52 13.37
C SER A 7 -0.52 6.83 12.68
N ALA A 8 0.06 7.78 13.43
CA ALA A 8 0.51 9.06 12.89
C ALA A 8 1.56 8.87 11.78
N GLU A 9 2.38 7.82 11.85
CA GLU A 9 3.26 7.41 10.75
C GLU A 9 2.48 7.00 9.50
N ALA A 10 1.42 6.21 9.67
CA ALA A 10 0.60 5.76 8.54
C ALA A 10 -0.15 6.93 7.88
N ASP A 11 -0.64 7.89 8.66
CA ASP A 11 -1.30 9.08 8.11
C ASP A 11 -0.31 9.93 7.29
N ARG A 12 0.89 10.20 7.85
CA ARG A 12 1.95 10.92 7.11
C ARG A 12 2.35 10.21 5.83
N LEU A 13 2.44 8.87 5.89
CA LEU A 13 2.83 8.06 4.74
C LEU A 13 1.73 8.03 3.67
N ALA A 14 0.46 7.96 4.06
CA ALA A 14 -0.68 8.03 3.14
C ALA A 14 -0.73 9.38 2.42
N ASP A 15 -0.56 10.49 3.15
CA ASP A 15 -0.50 11.83 2.57
C ASP A 15 0.65 11.98 1.57
N LEU A 16 1.83 11.43 1.89
CA LEU A 16 2.97 11.42 0.99
C LEU A 16 2.69 10.66 -0.31
N LEU A 17 2.05 9.48 -0.23
CA LEU A 17 1.70 8.69 -1.41
C LEU A 17 0.73 9.45 -2.32
N LEU A 18 -0.26 10.14 -1.75
CA LEU A 18 -1.19 10.99 -2.50
C LEU A 18 -0.48 12.22 -3.11
N ALA A 19 0.40 12.87 -2.35
CA ALA A 19 1.15 14.03 -2.80
C ALA A 19 2.14 13.72 -3.94
N ARG A 20 2.70 12.51 -3.95
CA ARG A 20 3.55 12.00 -5.05
C ARG A 20 2.75 11.48 -6.25
N HIS A 21 1.43 11.59 -6.22
CA HIS A 21 0.52 11.04 -7.24
C HIS A 21 0.68 9.53 -7.45
N LEU A 22 1.17 8.82 -6.43
CA LEU A 22 1.29 7.36 -6.43
C LEU A 22 -0.04 6.68 -6.17
N LEU A 23 -1.04 7.40 -5.67
CA LEU A 23 -2.43 6.97 -5.73
C LEU A 23 -3.29 8.15 -6.19
N PRO A 24 -4.43 7.90 -6.85
CA PRO A 24 -5.39 8.96 -7.18
C PRO A 24 -5.82 9.70 -5.91
N SER A 25 -6.02 11.01 -5.97
CA SER A 25 -6.47 11.80 -4.81
C SER A 25 -7.80 11.31 -4.20
N LYS A 26 -8.65 10.68 -5.03
CA LYS A 26 -9.91 10.05 -4.62
C LYS A 26 -9.73 8.69 -3.92
N ALA A 27 -8.52 8.16 -3.90
CA ALA A 27 -8.14 6.86 -3.35
C ALA A 27 -7.45 7.02 -1.97
N ALA A 28 -7.93 7.97 -1.15
CA ALA A 28 -7.33 8.23 0.16
C ALA A 28 -7.41 7.02 1.12
N ALA A 29 -8.53 6.29 1.10
CA ALA A 29 -8.67 5.06 1.88
C ALA A 29 -7.71 3.96 1.41
N ASP A 30 -7.48 3.86 0.09
CA ASP A 30 -6.51 2.93 -0.49
C ASP A 30 -5.07 3.28 -0.05
N ALA A 31 -4.73 4.57 -0.04
CA ALA A 31 -3.44 5.07 0.43
C ALA A 31 -3.23 4.78 1.93
N GLN A 32 -4.26 4.98 2.76
CA GLN A 32 -4.21 4.62 4.18
C GLN A 32 -4.01 3.12 4.39
N HIS A 33 -4.66 2.25 3.61
CA HIS A 33 -4.46 0.80 3.72
C HIS A 33 -3.02 0.38 3.41
N VAL A 34 -2.45 0.92 2.33
CA VAL A 34 -1.05 0.64 1.97
C VAL A 34 -0.12 1.15 3.06
N ALA A 35 -0.34 2.37 3.55
CA ALA A 35 0.47 2.97 4.60
C ALA A 35 0.41 2.15 5.89
N LEU A 36 -0.79 1.78 6.36
CA LEU A 36 -0.96 0.94 7.55
C LEU A 36 -0.30 -0.43 7.39
N ALA A 37 -0.40 -1.06 6.23
CA ALA A 37 0.27 -2.34 5.97
C ALA A 37 1.80 -2.20 6.06
N ALA A 38 2.36 -1.14 5.46
CA ALA A 38 3.80 -0.87 5.49
C ALA A 38 4.30 -0.53 6.90
N THR A 39 3.59 0.34 7.65
CA THR A 39 4.00 0.74 9.00
C THR A 39 3.83 -0.37 10.03
N ALA A 40 2.83 -1.24 9.85
CA ALA A 40 2.63 -2.42 10.71
C ALA A 40 3.57 -3.59 10.36
N GLY A 41 4.38 -3.49 9.31
CA GLY A 41 5.29 -4.55 8.87
C GLY A 41 4.56 -5.78 8.33
N VAL A 42 3.42 -5.58 7.67
CA VAL A 42 2.65 -6.66 7.05
C VAL A 42 3.39 -7.16 5.81
N ASP A 43 3.60 -8.48 5.73
CA ASP A 43 4.32 -9.09 4.60
C ASP A 43 3.52 -9.10 3.30
N TYR A 44 2.19 -9.27 3.37
CA TYR A 44 1.30 -9.41 2.21
C TYR A 44 0.05 -8.54 2.34
N LEU A 45 -0.24 -7.75 1.31
CA LEU A 45 -1.48 -6.97 1.18
C LEU A 45 -2.30 -7.52 0.00
N LEU A 46 -3.25 -8.39 0.32
CA LEU A 46 -4.17 -8.95 -0.67
C LEU A 46 -5.24 -7.91 -1.03
N THR A 47 -5.34 -7.55 -2.31
CA THR A 47 -6.30 -6.55 -2.78
C THR A 47 -6.92 -6.92 -4.12
N TRP A 48 -8.23 -6.69 -4.24
CA TRP A 48 -8.96 -6.76 -5.52
C TRP A 48 -8.90 -5.43 -6.30
N ASN A 49 -8.30 -4.39 -5.71
CA ASN A 49 -8.23 -3.06 -6.31
C ASN A 49 -7.00 -2.93 -7.22
N CYS A 50 -7.02 -3.63 -8.36
CA CYS A 50 -5.95 -3.54 -9.37
C CYS A 50 -5.91 -2.18 -10.07
N LYS A 51 -7.00 -1.41 -10.00
CA LYS A 51 -7.11 -0.11 -10.65
C LYS A 51 -6.33 0.98 -9.93
N HIS A 52 -6.29 0.94 -8.60
CA HIS A 52 -5.68 1.98 -7.79
C HIS A 52 -4.50 1.51 -6.92
N ILE A 53 -4.39 0.21 -6.60
CA ILE A 53 -3.34 -0.32 -5.71
C ILE A 53 -2.48 -1.37 -6.42
N ALA A 54 -3.07 -2.49 -6.86
CA ALA A 54 -2.34 -3.56 -7.55
C ALA A 54 -2.14 -3.25 -9.05
N ASN A 55 -1.56 -2.09 -9.33
CA ASN A 55 -1.18 -1.69 -10.67
C ASN A 55 0.33 -1.85 -10.85
N ALA A 56 0.77 -2.72 -11.76
CA ALA A 56 2.18 -3.04 -11.97
C ALA A 56 3.05 -1.82 -12.33
N ASP A 57 2.49 -0.77 -12.95
CA ASP A 57 3.23 0.47 -13.23
C ASP A 57 3.39 1.36 -11.98
N LEU A 58 2.50 1.18 -11.01
CA LEU A 58 2.44 1.94 -9.76
C LEU A 58 3.31 1.33 -8.66
N LEU A 59 3.39 -0.01 -8.62
CA LEU A 59 4.07 -0.73 -7.55
C LEU A 59 5.57 -0.39 -7.43
N PRO A 60 6.36 -0.27 -8.52
CA PRO A 60 7.78 0.08 -8.40
C PRO A 60 8.03 1.42 -7.70
N PRO A 61 7.48 2.57 -8.15
CA PRO A 61 7.73 3.85 -7.49
C PRO A 61 7.08 3.95 -6.09
N LEU A 62 6.00 3.18 -5.86
CA LEU A 62 5.40 3.04 -4.52
C LEU A 62 6.36 2.33 -3.56
N TYR A 63 6.94 1.20 -3.95
CA TYR A 63 7.90 0.46 -3.13
C TYR A 63 9.19 1.25 -2.89
N GLU A 64 9.67 2.00 -3.87
CA GLU A 64 10.80 2.91 -3.70
C GLU A 64 10.49 3.99 -2.66
N THR A 65 9.30 4.58 -2.71
CA THR A 65 8.85 5.57 -1.73
C THR A 65 8.78 4.99 -0.32
N LEU A 66 8.17 3.82 -0.15
CA LEU A 66 8.08 3.16 1.17
C LEU A 66 9.47 2.90 1.76
N ARG A 67 10.40 2.37 0.94
CA ARG A 67 11.78 2.10 1.37
C ARG A 67 12.54 3.39 1.71
N ALA A 68 12.34 4.46 0.95
CA ALA A 68 12.97 5.77 1.22
C ALA A 68 12.50 6.37 2.55
N GLU A 69 11.25 6.12 2.94
CA GLU A 69 10.70 6.52 4.24
C GLU A 69 11.03 5.53 5.37
N GLY A 70 11.80 4.47 5.09
CA GLY A 70 12.24 3.49 6.09
C GLY A 70 11.26 2.36 6.37
N PHE A 71 10.22 2.20 5.56
CA PHE A 71 9.21 1.15 5.70
C PHE A 71 9.43 0.00 4.70
N PRO A 72 9.45 -1.26 5.16
CA PRO A 72 9.47 -2.40 4.24
C PRO A 72 8.14 -2.44 3.46
N PRO A 73 8.18 -2.52 2.12
CA PRO A 73 6.96 -2.57 1.34
C PRO A 73 6.27 -3.93 1.52
N PRO A 74 4.94 -3.95 1.76
CA PRO A 74 4.17 -5.19 1.72
C PRO A 74 4.16 -5.72 0.27
N LEU A 75 4.14 -7.04 0.10
CA LEU A 75 3.86 -7.62 -1.21
C LEU A 75 2.37 -7.41 -1.53
N ILE A 76 2.09 -6.48 -2.44
CA ILE A 76 0.74 -6.19 -2.92
C ILE A 76 0.42 -7.13 -4.08
N VAL A 77 -0.57 -8.00 -3.89
CA VAL A 77 -0.96 -9.03 -4.87
C VAL A 77 -2.47 -9.23 -4.87
N THR A 78 -3.04 -9.68 -5.98
CA THR A 78 -4.44 -10.11 -6.00
C THR A 78 -4.59 -11.50 -5.39
N PRO A 79 -5.80 -11.87 -4.91
CA PRO A 79 -6.04 -13.23 -4.42
C PRO A 79 -5.82 -14.33 -5.48
N GLU A 80 -6.01 -14.04 -6.76
CA GLU A 80 -5.69 -15.00 -7.83
C GLU A 80 -4.18 -15.21 -7.94
N GLU A 81 -3.39 -14.13 -7.98
CA GLU A 81 -1.92 -14.20 -8.02
C GLU A 81 -1.34 -14.95 -6.81
N PHE A 82 -1.98 -14.84 -5.65
CA PHE A 82 -1.56 -15.55 -4.45
C PHE A 82 -1.88 -17.04 -4.47
N SER A 83 -2.99 -17.44 -5.11
CA SER A 83 -3.43 -18.84 -5.16
C SER A 83 -2.68 -19.68 -6.19
N ASP A 84 -2.22 -19.05 -7.28
CA ASP A 84 -1.38 -19.70 -8.31
C ASP A 84 0.09 -19.88 -7.89
N ALA A 85 0.48 -19.35 -6.72
CA ALA A 85 1.80 -19.54 -6.13
C ALA A 85 1.93 -20.82 -5.27
N GLY A 86 0.88 -21.66 -5.23
CA GLY A 86 0.78 -22.88 -4.40
C GLY A 86 0.83 -24.19 -5.18
#